data_AF-A0A948GNR6-F1
#
_entry.id   AF-A0A948GNR6-F1
#
_cell.length_a   1.000
_cell.length_b   1.000
_cell.length_c   1.000
_cell.angle_alpha   90.00
_cell.angle_beta   90.00
_cell.angle_gamma   90.00
#
_symmetry.space_group_name_H-M   'P 1'
#
loop_
_entity.id
_entity.type
_entity.pdbx_description
1 polymer ?
#
loop_
_entity_poly.entity_id
_entity_poly.type
_entity_poly.pdbx_seq_one_letter_code
_entity_poly.pdbx_strand_id
1 'polypeptide(L)'
;MNPVPKTPLAAITRIAAIAIACMAPASRPALATSVAGLAPAHRPAAPIIKEFPRPDAWRVQALRGIDKPYPESVLRVLDHQGNWYTPLDHPGMADPYDLRGMRAVRKPPR
;
A
#
# COMPACT_ATOMS: atom_id res chain seq x y z
N MET A 1 57.86 8.19 29.18
CA MET A 1 57.51 9.40 28.42
C MET A 1 56.78 8.93 27.16
N ASN A 2 55.44 8.91 27.19
CA ASN A 2 54.63 8.33 26.10
C ASN A 2 54.31 9.40 25.04
N PRO A 3 54.40 9.09 23.72
CA PRO A 3 54.02 10.04 22.69
C PRO A 3 52.50 10.09 22.52
N VAL A 4 51.95 11.31 22.50
CA VAL A 4 50.55 11.59 22.17
C VAL A 4 50.34 11.38 20.66
N PRO A 5 49.32 10.62 20.22
CA PRO A 5 49.05 10.43 18.80
C PRO A 5 48.50 11.73 18.18
N LYS A 6 49.17 12.21 17.12
CA LYS A 6 48.69 13.35 16.31
C LYS A 6 47.70 12.83 15.28
N THR A 7 46.42 13.10 15.49
CA THR A 7 45.35 12.78 14.53
C THR A 7 45.53 13.65 13.27
N PRO A 8 45.60 13.08 12.05
CA PRO A 8 45.83 13.87 10.85
C PRO A 8 44.56 14.65 10.47
N LEU A 9 44.71 15.97 10.36
CA LEU A 9 43.70 16.97 10.00
C LEU A 9 42.85 16.59 8.76
N ALA A 10 43.40 15.76 7.87
CA ALA A 10 42.73 15.26 6.67
C ALA A 10 41.52 14.34 6.92
N ALA A 11 41.46 13.66 8.09
CA ALA A 11 40.33 12.81 8.45
C ALA A 11 39.09 13.62 8.84
N ILE A 12 39.29 14.82 9.40
CA ILE A 12 38.22 15.70 9.89
C ILE A 12 37.49 16.35 8.70
N THR A 13 38.20 16.70 7.63
CA THR A 13 37.64 17.36 6.44
C THR A 13 36.74 16.43 5.60
N ARG A 14 37.01 15.12 5.56
CA ARG A 14 36.18 14.14 4.82
C ARG A 14 34.86 13.83 5.52
N ILE A 15 34.83 13.85 6.85
CA ILE A 15 33.61 13.61 7.65
C ILE A 15 32.66 14.80 7.53
N ALA A 16 33.19 16.03 7.50
CA ALA A 16 32.39 17.24 7.32
C ALA A 16 31.69 17.31 5.96
N ALA A 17 32.32 16.82 4.88
CA ALA A 17 31.72 16.82 3.54
C ALA A 17 30.55 15.82 3.38
N ILE A 18 30.59 14.69 4.10
CA ILE A 18 29.50 13.69 4.07
C ILE A 18 28.30 14.17 4.89
N ALA A 19 28.53 14.88 6.01
CA ALA A 19 27.45 15.41 6.84
C ALA A 19 26.61 16.49 6.12
N ILE A 20 27.22 17.29 5.25
CA ILE A 20 26.54 18.37 4.52
C ILE A 20 25.66 17.83 3.37
N ALA A 21 26.02 16.70 2.76
CA ALA A 21 25.23 16.09 1.68
C ALA A 21 23.90 15.47 2.15
N CYS A 22 23.78 15.12 3.44
CA CYS A 22 22.56 14.53 4.01
C CYS A 22 21.48 15.55 4.40
N MET A 23 21.80 16.85 4.43
CA MET A 23 20.85 17.92 4.82
C MET A 23 20.19 18.61 3.64
N ALA A 24 20.41 18.15 2.39
CA ALA A 24 19.72 18.71 1.24
C ALA A 24 18.20 18.50 1.40
N PRO A 25 17.39 19.56 1.49
CA PRO A 25 15.95 19.42 1.50
C PRO A 25 15.54 18.83 0.17
N ALA A 26 14.99 17.61 0.18
CA ALA A 26 14.30 17.06 -0.96
C ALA A 26 13.06 17.92 -1.20
N SER A 27 13.17 18.93 -2.07
CA SER A 27 12.03 19.66 -2.61
C SER A 27 11.15 18.68 -3.37
N ARG A 28 10.24 18.01 -2.66
CA ARG A 28 9.15 17.27 -3.29
C ARG A 28 8.26 18.31 -3.95
N PRO A 29 8.00 18.23 -5.27
CA PRO A 29 6.98 19.07 -5.87
C PRO A 29 5.69 18.82 -5.09
N ALA A 30 5.15 19.87 -4.49
CA ALA A 30 3.84 19.83 -3.89
C ALA A 30 2.87 19.51 -5.04
N LEU A 31 2.43 18.26 -5.13
CA LEU A 31 1.29 17.92 -5.96
C LEU A 31 0.14 18.74 -5.38
N ALA A 32 -0.22 19.84 -6.06
CA ALA A 32 -1.41 20.61 -5.77
C ALA A 32 -2.56 19.61 -5.78
N THR A 33 -2.92 19.14 -4.58
CA THR A 33 -3.92 18.11 -4.40
C THR A 33 -5.24 18.83 -4.59
N SER A 34 -5.67 18.92 -5.84
CA SER A 34 -6.96 19.47 -6.18
C SER A 34 -7.99 18.47 -5.68
N VAL A 35 -8.43 18.65 -4.43
CA VAL A 35 -9.68 18.10 -3.95
C VAL A 35 -10.75 18.93 -4.65
N ALA A 36 -11.71 18.30 -5.33
CA ALA A 36 -12.70 18.99 -6.16
C ALA A 36 -13.50 20.10 -5.43
N GLY A 37 -13.38 20.19 -4.10
CA GLY A 37 -13.72 21.38 -3.32
C GLY A 37 -15.16 21.84 -3.55
N LEU A 38 -15.37 23.16 -3.56
CA LEU A 38 -16.67 23.82 -3.70
C LEU A 38 -17.21 23.85 -5.15
N ALA A 39 -16.52 23.22 -6.10
CA ALA A 39 -16.91 23.21 -7.52
C ALA A 39 -17.10 21.77 -8.04
N PRO A 40 -18.22 21.10 -7.70
CA PRO A 40 -18.45 19.68 -8.03
C PRO A 40 -18.36 19.36 -9.53
N ALA A 41 -18.64 20.36 -10.37
CA ALA A 41 -18.59 20.24 -11.83
C ALA A 41 -17.16 20.21 -12.40
N HIS A 42 -16.14 20.62 -11.64
CA HIS A 42 -14.78 20.66 -12.12
C HIS A 42 -13.98 19.48 -11.57
N ARG A 43 -13.70 18.50 -12.45
CA ARG A 43 -12.84 17.36 -12.10
C ARG A 43 -11.39 17.69 -12.45
N PRO A 44 -10.48 17.80 -11.47
CA PRO A 44 -9.06 17.96 -11.75
C PRO A 44 -8.49 16.70 -12.42
N ALA A 45 -7.35 16.86 -13.10
CA ALA A 45 -6.61 15.73 -13.65
C ALA A 45 -6.28 14.73 -12.53
N ALA A 46 -6.76 13.49 -12.68
CA ALA A 46 -6.57 12.43 -11.70
C ALA A 46 -5.57 11.39 -12.23
N PRO A 47 -4.80 10.73 -11.35
CA PRO A 47 -3.98 9.59 -11.74
C PRO A 47 -4.82 8.49 -12.41
N ILE A 48 -4.34 7.98 -13.55
CA ILE A 48 -4.96 6.86 -14.26
C ILE A 48 -4.19 5.59 -13.92
N ILE A 49 -4.88 4.61 -13.35
CA ILE A 49 -4.33 3.26 -13.15
C ILE A 49 -4.41 2.55 -14.51
N LYS A 50 -3.27 2.33 -15.16
CA LYS A 50 -3.21 1.60 -16.45
C LYS A 50 -3.35 0.10 -16.27
N GLU A 51 -2.76 -0.42 -15.19
CA GLU A 51 -2.72 -1.84 -14.89
C GLU A 51 -2.85 -2.04 -13.38
N PHE A 52 -3.55 -3.10 -12.99
CA PHE A 52 -3.62 -3.54 -11.60
C PHE A 52 -2.83 -4.84 -11.47
N PRO A 53 -1.69 -4.85 -10.74
CA PRO A 53 -0.96 -6.07 -10.49
C PRO A 53 -1.84 -7.00 -9.63
N ARG A 54 -2.07 -8.23 -10.11
CA ARG A 54 -2.77 -9.30 -9.40
C ARG A 54 -1.75 -10.32 -8.90
N PRO A 55 -1.00 -10.05 -7.81
CA PRO A 55 -0.05 -11.01 -7.27
C PRO A 55 -0.78 -12.25 -6.73
N ASP A 56 -0.08 -13.38 -6.61
CA ASP A 56 -0.68 -14.62 -6.11
C ASP A 56 -1.34 -14.46 -4.74
N ALA A 57 -0.74 -13.68 -3.84
CA ALA A 57 -1.30 -13.37 -2.53
C ALA A 57 -2.68 -12.69 -2.61
N TRP A 58 -2.87 -11.79 -3.60
CA TRP A 58 -4.17 -11.17 -3.86
C TRP A 58 -5.19 -12.23 -4.31
N ARG A 59 -4.80 -13.14 -5.21
CA ARG A 59 -5.71 -14.17 -5.73
C ARG A 59 -6.11 -15.17 -4.64
N VAL A 60 -5.18 -15.54 -3.75
CA VAL A 60 -5.45 -16.38 -2.58
C VAL A 60 -6.47 -15.72 -1.65
N GLN A 61 -6.32 -14.42 -1.38
CA GLN A 61 -7.26 -13.67 -0.55
C GLN A 61 -8.63 -13.54 -1.23
N ALA A 62 -8.67 -13.23 -2.53
CA ALA A 62 -9.90 -13.05 -3.30
C ALA A 62 -10.73 -14.34 -3.41
N LEU A 63 -10.07 -15.51 -3.38
CA LEU A 63 -10.68 -16.83 -3.42
C LEU A 63 -10.96 -17.44 -2.04
N ARG A 64 -10.57 -16.75 -0.95
CA ARG A 64 -10.80 -17.25 0.41
C ARG A 64 -12.30 -17.45 0.67
N GLY A 65 -12.65 -18.60 1.24
CA GLY A 65 -14.04 -18.95 1.55
C GLY A 65 -14.86 -19.37 0.33
N ILE A 66 -14.23 -19.58 -0.82
CA ILE A 66 -14.86 -20.15 -2.02
C ILE A 66 -14.37 -21.59 -2.17
N ASP A 67 -15.29 -22.54 -2.17
CA ASP A 67 -14.96 -23.95 -2.32
C ASP A 67 -14.56 -24.29 -3.76
N LYS A 68 -13.71 -25.31 -3.89
CA LYS A 68 -13.32 -25.87 -5.19
C LYS A 68 -14.38 -26.88 -5.67
N PRO A 69 -14.60 -27.02 -6.99
CA PRO A 69 -13.97 -26.25 -8.07
C PRO A 69 -14.45 -24.80 -8.07
N TYR A 70 -13.53 -23.88 -8.35
CA TYR A 70 -13.89 -22.46 -8.39
C TYR A 70 -14.90 -22.22 -9.53
N PRO A 71 -16.03 -21.55 -9.27
CA PRO A 71 -16.98 -21.23 -10.33
C PRO A 71 -16.33 -20.33 -11.39
N GLU A 72 -16.52 -20.67 -12.67
CA GLU A 72 -16.00 -19.89 -13.81
C GLU A 72 -16.40 -18.41 -13.77
N SER A 73 -17.63 -18.13 -13.29
CA SER A 73 -18.12 -16.76 -13.12
C SER A 73 -17.28 -15.95 -12.14
N VAL A 74 -16.81 -16.57 -11.05
CA VAL A 74 -15.94 -15.91 -10.06
C VAL A 74 -14.58 -15.63 -10.69
N LEU A 75 -13.98 -16.62 -11.36
CA LEU A 75 -12.67 -16.46 -12.00
C LEU A 75 -12.69 -15.32 -13.02
N ARG A 76 -13.71 -15.28 -13.87
CA ARG A 76 -13.91 -14.20 -14.85
C ARG A 76 -14.03 -12.82 -14.20
N VAL A 77 -14.75 -12.72 -13.09
CA VAL A 77 -14.84 -11.44 -12.36
C VAL A 77 -13.48 -11.03 -11.81
N LEU A 78 -12.73 -11.95 -11.18
CA LEU A 78 -11.40 -11.65 -10.63
C LEU A 78 -10.41 -11.17 -11.70
N ASP A 79 -10.49 -11.72 -12.91
CA ASP A 79 -9.58 -11.35 -14.00
C ASP A 79 -9.88 -9.96 -14.60
N HIS A 80 -11.11 -9.47 -14.48
CA HIS A 80 -11.57 -8.21 -15.06
C HIS A 80 -11.89 -7.10 -14.05
N GLN A 81 -12.05 -7.39 -12.76
CA GLN A 81 -12.46 -6.39 -11.77
C GLN A 81 -11.41 -5.29 -11.53
N GLY A 82 -10.14 -5.51 -11.87
CA GLY A 82 -9.05 -4.58 -11.54
C GLY A 82 -8.98 -4.29 -10.03
N ASN A 83 -8.76 -3.02 -9.66
CA ASN A 83 -8.67 -2.59 -8.25
C ASN A 83 -10.01 -2.12 -7.66
N TRP A 84 -11.13 -2.65 -8.13
CA TRP A 84 -12.44 -2.28 -7.59
C TRP A 84 -12.64 -2.90 -6.20
N TYR A 85 -13.18 -2.09 -5.28
CA TYR A 85 -13.46 -2.55 -3.91
C TYR A 85 -14.55 -3.63 -3.92
N THR A 86 -14.23 -4.80 -3.38
CA THR A 86 -15.15 -5.92 -3.24
C THR A 86 -15.37 -6.22 -1.76
N PRO A 87 -16.54 -5.91 -1.19
CA PRO A 87 -16.76 -6.10 0.25
C PRO A 87 -16.58 -7.56 0.73
N LEU A 88 -16.79 -8.53 -0.16
CA LEU A 88 -16.79 -9.95 0.16
C LEU A 88 -15.38 -10.55 0.29
N ASP A 89 -14.33 -9.88 -0.19
CA ASP A 89 -12.94 -10.35 -0.03
C ASP A 89 -12.16 -9.59 1.08
N HIS A 90 -12.88 -8.75 1.84
CA HIS A 90 -12.36 -7.99 2.98
C HIS A 90 -12.97 -8.43 4.33
N PRO A 91 -12.20 -8.42 5.43
CA PRO A 91 -12.75 -8.58 6.77
C PRO A 91 -13.59 -7.35 7.13
N GLY A 92 -14.76 -7.56 7.75
CA GLY A 92 -15.59 -6.45 8.23
C GLY A 92 -17.08 -6.74 8.28
N MET A 93 -17.57 -7.71 7.52
CA MET A 93 -18.96 -8.15 7.63
C MET A 93 -19.17 -8.95 8.91
N ALA A 94 -20.27 -8.70 9.62
CA ALA A 94 -20.73 -9.51 10.74
C ALA A 94 -21.68 -10.60 10.24
N ASP A 95 -21.90 -11.64 11.03
CA ASP A 95 -22.98 -12.59 10.79
C ASP A 95 -24.33 -11.86 10.70
N PRO A 96 -25.24 -12.25 9.79
CA PRO A 96 -25.19 -13.40 8.86
C PRO A 96 -24.47 -13.11 7.53
N TYR A 97 -23.84 -11.95 7.37
CA TYR A 97 -23.30 -11.46 6.11
C TYR A 97 -21.82 -11.82 5.88
N ASP A 98 -21.13 -12.41 6.86
CA ASP A 98 -19.78 -12.96 6.68
C ASP A 98 -19.80 -14.30 5.92
N LEU A 99 -20.24 -14.25 4.65
CA LEU A 99 -20.43 -15.42 3.81
C LEU A 99 -19.12 -16.19 3.53
N ARG A 100 -17.96 -15.57 3.75
CA ARG A 100 -16.65 -16.14 3.42
C ARG A 100 -15.76 -16.39 4.65
N GLY A 101 -16.29 -16.25 5.87
CA GLY A 101 -15.54 -16.48 7.11
C GLY A 101 -14.30 -15.59 7.21
N MET A 102 -14.45 -14.32 6.86
CA MET A 102 -13.37 -13.34 6.81
C MET A 102 -12.97 -12.87 8.20
N ARG A 103 -13.92 -12.80 9.14
CA ARG A 103 -13.61 -12.56 10.56
C ARG A 103 -13.09 -13.85 11.19
N ALA A 104 -11.88 -13.81 11.75
CA ALA A 104 -11.40 -14.91 12.58
C ALA A 104 -12.19 -14.96 13.90
N VAL A 105 -12.56 -16.18 14.32
CA VAL A 105 -13.35 -16.54 15.52
C VAL A 105 -14.84 -16.20 15.44
N ARG A 106 -15.62 -17.17 14.97
CA ARG A 106 -17.06 -17.25 15.24
C ARG A 106 -17.27 -17.35 16.75
N LYS A 107 -17.94 -16.36 17.36
CA LYS A 107 -18.40 -16.48 18.75
C LYS A 107 -19.53 -17.52 18.77
N PRO A 108 -19.53 -18.50 19.69
CA PRO A 108 -20.61 -19.47 19.76
C PRO A 108 -21.97 -18.76 19.98
N PRO A 109 -23.06 -19.31 19.43
CA PRO A 109 -24.40 -18.76 19.66
C PRO A 109 -24.69 -18.71 21.17
N ARG A 110 -25.35 -17.63 21.63
CA ARG A 110 -25.87 -17.53 23.00
C ARG A 110 -27.15 -18.36 23.13
#